data_AF-A0A7I9YBM3-F1
#
_entry.id   AF-A0A7I9YBM3-F1
#
_cell.length_a   1.000
_cell.length_b   1.000
_cell.length_c   1.000
_cell.angle_alpha   90.00
_cell.angle_beta   90.00
_cell.angle_gamma   90.00
#
_symmetry.space_group_name_H-M   'P 1'
#
loop_
_entity.id
_entity.type
_entity.pdbx_description
1 polymer ?
#
loop_
_entity_poly.entity_id
_entity_poly.type
_entity_poly.pdbx_seq_one_letter_code
_entity_poly.pdbx_strand_id
1 'polypeptide(L)'
;MTNLSSAILDPIMRADPVGPRITYYDDATGERIELSAATLANWAAKTGNLLRDELGAGPGARVAVLLPAHWQTAAVLFGVWWIGAEVLLGDAAPDADIALCTADRLDEADAAVAATGGEVVMASLDPFGRPAPDLPVGVTDYATAVRVHGDHLDPERSPGAALAGSSADEVLALCEKSAAATGLTAADRVWSANDWQTPARLIDNMLAVFAVGASLVQVGNPDPDVQARRRESEKVTRALG
;
A
#
# COMPACT_ATOMS: atom_id res chain seq x y z
N MET A 1 -13.91 2.48 17.17
CA MET A 1 -13.44 2.30 15.79
C MET A 1 -11.96 2.53 15.78
N THR A 2 -11.23 1.55 15.29
CA THR A 2 -9.80 1.65 15.03
C THR A 2 -9.66 1.93 13.54
N ASN A 3 -8.71 2.77 13.12
CA ASN A 3 -8.46 2.93 11.69
C ASN A 3 -8.03 1.60 11.03
N LEU A 4 -8.14 1.51 9.70
CA LEU A 4 -7.94 0.25 8.98
C LEU A 4 -6.52 -0.33 9.17
N SER A 5 -5.50 0.52 9.25
CA SER A 5 -4.12 0.09 9.50
C SER A 5 -3.95 -0.59 10.84
N SER A 6 -4.42 0.03 11.93
CA SER A 6 -4.32 -0.61 13.24
C SER A 6 -5.21 -1.86 13.34
N ALA A 7 -6.37 -1.89 12.66
CA ALA A 7 -7.21 -3.09 12.62
C ALA A 7 -6.51 -4.30 11.98
N ILE A 8 -5.68 -4.07 10.94
CA ILE A 8 -4.99 -5.14 10.19
C ILE A 8 -3.58 -5.40 10.73
N LEU A 9 -2.78 -4.37 10.96
CA LEU A 9 -1.36 -4.48 11.32
C LEU A 9 -1.17 -4.83 12.80
N ASP A 10 -2.01 -4.36 13.73
CA ASP A 10 -1.79 -4.65 15.15
C ASP A 10 -1.88 -6.16 15.48
N PRO A 11 -2.87 -6.93 14.96
CA PRO A 11 -2.89 -8.39 15.12
C PRO A 11 -1.66 -9.07 14.52
N ILE A 12 -1.25 -8.65 13.32
CA ILE A 12 -0.04 -9.14 12.64
C ILE A 12 1.20 -8.92 13.52
N MET A 13 1.37 -7.70 14.04
CA MET A 13 2.54 -7.30 14.84
C MET A 13 2.58 -8.01 16.19
N ARG A 14 1.43 -8.29 16.80
CA ARG A 14 1.35 -9.10 18.03
C ARG A 14 1.70 -10.57 17.79
N ALA A 15 1.37 -11.11 16.62
CA ALA A 15 1.57 -12.53 16.31
C ALA A 15 3.00 -12.83 15.85
N ASP A 16 3.50 -12.10 14.84
CA ASP A 16 4.83 -12.30 14.28
C ASP A 16 5.36 -11.01 13.62
N PRO A 17 6.06 -10.16 14.38
CA PRO A 17 6.59 -8.90 13.86
C PRO A 17 7.82 -9.08 12.94
N VAL A 18 8.53 -10.21 13.03
CA VAL A 18 9.79 -10.43 12.29
C VAL A 18 9.61 -11.32 11.06
N GLY A 19 8.52 -12.08 10.97
CA GLY A 19 8.20 -12.92 9.82
C GLY A 19 7.93 -12.14 8.54
N PRO A 20 8.19 -12.77 7.37
CA PRO A 20 8.00 -12.14 6.07
C PRO A 20 6.53 -11.82 5.85
N ARG A 21 6.24 -10.55 5.61
CA ARG A 21 4.86 -10.08 5.42
C ARG A 21 4.54 -9.83 3.96
N ILE A 22 5.46 -9.18 3.26
CA ILE A 22 5.39 -8.99 1.82
C ILE A 22 6.75 -9.26 1.19
N THR A 23 6.76 -10.13 0.18
CA THR A 23 7.89 -10.33 -0.73
C THR A 23 7.46 -9.79 -2.09
N TYR A 24 8.21 -8.83 -2.63
CA TYR A 24 7.98 -8.27 -3.96
C TYR A 24 9.05 -8.77 -4.93
N TYR A 25 8.61 -9.10 -6.13
CA TYR A 25 9.46 -9.38 -7.28
C TYR A 25 9.10 -8.46 -8.44
N ASP A 26 10.10 -8.00 -9.17
CA ASP A 26 9.92 -7.51 -10.54
C ASP A 26 10.74 -8.39 -11.48
N ASP A 27 10.04 -9.12 -12.34
CA ASP A 27 10.65 -10.06 -13.29
C ASP A 27 11.39 -9.39 -14.44
N ALA A 28 11.02 -8.16 -14.80
CA ALA A 28 11.70 -7.40 -15.85
C ALA A 28 13.05 -6.83 -15.38
N THR A 29 13.16 -6.48 -14.10
CA THR A 29 14.37 -5.87 -13.53
C THR A 29 15.22 -6.87 -12.74
N GLY A 30 14.63 -7.99 -12.32
CA GLY A 30 15.25 -8.96 -11.41
C GLY A 30 15.21 -8.53 -9.94
N GLU A 31 14.45 -7.49 -9.60
CA GLU A 31 14.27 -7.04 -8.22
C GLU A 31 13.65 -8.16 -7.36
N ARG A 32 14.17 -8.28 -6.13
CA ARG A 32 13.52 -9.02 -5.04
C ARG A 32 13.68 -8.24 -3.74
N ILE A 33 12.57 -7.83 -3.15
CA ILE A 33 12.52 -7.22 -1.82
C ILE A 33 11.63 -8.06 -0.91
N GLU A 34 12.03 -8.19 0.35
CA GLU A 34 11.21 -8.84 1.38
C GLU A 34 11.18 -7.96 2.61
N LEU A 35 9.96 -7.66 3.08
CA LEU A 35 9.73 -6.90 4.30
C LEU A 35 9.08 -7.79 5.34
N SER A 36 9.61 -7.73 6.56
CA SER A 36 8.90 -8.22 7.73
C SER A 36 7.68 -7.36 8.04
N ALA A 37 6.79 -7.85 8.90
CA ALA A 37 5.67 -7.06 9.40
C ALA A 37 6.13 -5.74 10.05
N ALA A 38 7.17 -5.78 10.90
CA ALA A 38 7.73 -4.60 11.53
C ALA A 38 8.32 -3.63 10.50
N THR A 39 9.03 -4.13 9.49
CA THR A 39 9.62 -3.26 8.47
C THR A 39 8.53 -2.56 7.65
N LEU A 40 7.49 -3.29 7.24
CA LEU A 40 6.35 -2.71 6.53
C LEU A 40 5.64 -1.66 7.39
N ALA A 41 5.39 -1.96 8.67
CA ALA A 41 4.79 -1.01 9.61
C ALA A 41 5.65 0.26 9.78
N ASN A 42 6.98 0.13 9.86
CA ASN A 42 7.88 1.29 9.93
C ASN A 42 7.78 2.18 8.69
N TRP A 43 7.73 1.60 7.49
CA TRP A 43 7.53 2.36 6.24
C TRP A 43 6.14 3.02 6.17
N ALA A 44 5.11 2.33 6.64
CA ALA A 44 3.77 2.90 6.76
C ALA A 44 3.72 4.07 7.75
N ALA A 45 4.39 3.96 8.90
CA ALA A 45 4.47 5.03 9.90
C ALA A 45 5.21 6.25 9.35
N LYS A 46 6.34 6.04 8.69
CA LYS A 46 7.07 7.11 7.98
C LYS A 46 6.20 7.80 6.94
N THR A 47 5.43 7.02 6.18
CA THR A 47 4.52 7.58 5.17
C THR A 47 3.40 8.37 5.81
N GLY A 48 2.77 7.85 6.88
CA GLY A 48 1.74 8.60 7.60
C GLY A 48 2.29 9.90 8.21
N ASN A 49 3.51 9.89 8.76
CA ASN A 49 4.16 11.10 9.28
C ASN A 49 4.48 12.10 8.16
N LEU A 50 4.94 11.65 6.99
CA LEU A 50 5.09 12.50 5.80
C LEU A 50 3.76 13.18 5.43
N LEU A 51 2.70 12.37 5.27
CA LEU A 51 1.39 12.87 4.87
C LEU A 51 0.81 13.85 5.91
N ARG A 52 0.93 13.56 7.19
CA ARG A 52 0.35 14.37 8.28
C ARG A 52 1.18 15.61 8.60
N ASP A 53 2.47 15.42 8.80
CA ASP A 53 3.32 16.44 9.42
C ASP A 53 3.89 17.40 8.37
N GLU A 54 4.12 16.93 7.14
CA GLU A 54 4.64 17.75 6.04
C GLU A 54 3.53 18.22 5.09
N LEU A 55 2.59 17.34 4.74
CA LEU A 55 1.52 17.66 3.77
C LEU A 55 0.16 18.00 4.43
N GLY A 56 0.08 17.98 5.76
CA GLY A 56 -1.10 18.43 6.50
C GLY A 56 -2.34 17.54 6.39
N ALA A 57 -2.21 16.30 5.92
CA ALA A 57 -3.34 15.37 5.79
C ALA A 57 -3.78 14.75 7.12
N GLY A 58 -5.04 14.34 7.19
CA GLY A 58 -5.64 13.68 8.35
C GLY A 58 -7.07 13.21 8.06
N PRO A 59 -7.93 13.08 9.08
CA PRO A 59 -9.35 12.77 8.89
C PRO A 59 -10.02 13.68 7.86
N GLY A 60 -10.62 13.08 6.84
CA GLY A 60 -11.32 13.79 5.77
C GLY A 60 -10.45 14.20 4.59
N ALA A 61 -9.13 14.07 4.68
CA ALA A 61 -8.26 14.19 3.52
C ALA A 61 -8.46 13.01 2.57
N ARG A 62 -8.40 13.29 1.27
CA ARG A 62 -8.57 12.31 0.19
C ARG A 62 -7.25 12.14 -0.56
N VAL A 63 -6.74 10.91 -0.60
CA VAL A 63 -5.43 10.58 -1.17
C VAL A 63 -5.59 9.67 -2.37
N ALA A 64 -5.30 10.20 -3.56
CA ALA A 64 -5.25 9.40 -4.78
C ALA A 64 -3.96 8.57 -4.81
N VAL A 65 -4.10 7.25 -4.99
CA VAL A 65 -2.97 6.33 -5.08
C VAL A 65 -2.90 5.74 -6.49
N LEU A 66 -2.08 6.37 -7.32
CA LEU A 66 -1.80 6.03 -8.72
C LEU A 66 -0.49 5.22 -8.81
N LEU A 67 -0.39 4.19 -7.97
CA LEU A 67 0.80 3.33 -7.86
C LEU A 67 0.44 1.88 -8.24
N PRO A 68 1.39 1.11 -8.81
CA PRO A 68 1.17 -0.30 -9.14
C PRO A 68 1.10 -1.16 -7.88
N ALA A 69 0.76 -2.44 -8.03
CA ALA A 69 0.83 -3.43 -6.95
C ALA A 69 2.29 -3.68 -6.55
N HIS A 70 2.76 -2.97 -5.53
CA HIS A 70 4.15 -2.87 -5.12
C HIS A 70 4.27 -2.78 -3.58
N TRP A 71 5.40 -3.15 -3.01
CA TRP A 71 5.59 -3.07 -1.55
C TRP A 71 5.52 -1.63 -1.02
N GLN A 72 6.03 -0.66 -1.78
CA GLN A 72 5.89 0.77 -1.43
C GLN A 72 4.43 1.20 -1.44
N THR A 73 3.63 0.73 -2.40
CA THR A 73 2.18 0.98 -2.42
C THR A 73 1.51 0.44 -1.17
N ALA A 74 1.87 -0.77 -0.72
CA ALA A 74 1.35 -1.31 0.53
C ALA A 74 1.70 -0.41 1.74
N ALA A 75 2.94 0.08 1.83
CA ALA A 75 3.35 1.02 2.87
C ALA A 75 2.59 2.35 2.80
N VAL A 76 2.40 2.91 1.60
CA VAL A 76 1.62 4.12 1.36
C VAL A 76 0.19 3.96 1.84
N LEU A 77 -0.49 2.90 1.40
CA LEU A 77 -1.88 2.63 1.76
C LEU A 77 -2.06 2.53 3.28
N PHE A 78 -1.20 1.77 3.96
CA PHE A 78 -1.25 1.69 5.42
C PHE A 78 -0.88 3.03 6.10
N GLY A 79 -0.01 3.84 5.52
CA GLY A 79 0.27 5.20 6.02
C GLY A 79 -0.96 6.11 5.95
N VAL A 80 -1.66 6.11 4.81
CA VAL A 80 -2.89 6.89 4.58
C VAL A 80 -3.97 6.53 5.60
N TRP A 81 -4.24 5.23 5.78
CA TRP A 81 -5.27 4.82 6.74
C TRP A 81 -4.88 5.09 8.19
N TRP A 82 -3.59 5.07 8.54
CA TRP A 82 -3.16 5.31 9.92
C TRP A 82 -3.46 6.74 10.40
N ILE A 83 -3.39 7.70 9.48
CA ILE A 83 -3.76 9.11 9.71
C ILE A 83 -5.26 9.36 9.52
N GLY A 84 -6.04 8.32 9.21
CA GLY A 84 -7.49 8.40 9.07
C GLY A 84 -7.98 9.06 7.78
N ALA A 85 -7.12 9.16 6.77
CA ALA A 85 -7.45 9.68 5.45
C ALA A 85 -8.06 8.59 4.54
N GLU A 86 -8.75 9.02 3.49
CA GLU A 86 -9.40 8.17 2.51
C GLU A 86 -8.44 7.85 1.35
N VAL A 87 -8.37 6.57 0.96
CA VAL A 87 -7.71 6.15 -0.28
C VAL A 87 -8.68 6.21 -1.46
N LEU A 88 -8.26 6.85 -2.54
CA LEU A 88 -8.91 6.84 -3.86
C LEU A 88 -8.09 6.03 -4.86
N LEU A 89 -8.76 5.22 -5.68
CA LEU A 89 -8.15 4.35 -6.71
C LEU A 89 -8.89 4.46 -8.04
N GLY A 90 -8.18 4.24 -9.14
CA GLY A 90 -8.75 4.25 -10.50
C GLY A 90 -9.38 5.60 -10.85
N ASP A 91 -10.48 5.58 -11.61
CA ASP A 91 -11.19 6.78 -12.08
C ASP A 91 -11.88 7.58 -10.94
N ALA A 92 -11.83 7.09 -9.69
CA ALA A 92 -12.43 7.73 -8.52
C ALA A 92 -11.53 8.80 -7.87
N ALA A 93 -10.50 9.26 -8.56
CA ALA A 93 -9.52 10.21 -8.07
C ALA A 93 -9.81 11.73 -8.29
N PRO A 94 -10.99 12.24 -8.75
CA PRO A 94 -11.16 13.68 -8.80
C PRO A 94 -11.32 14.28 -7.40
N ASP A 95 -10.75 15.48 -7.24
CA ASP A 95 -10.74 16.30 -6.03
C ASP A 95 -9.98 15.64 -4.86
N ALA A 96 -8.82 15.05 -5.15
CA ALA A 96 -7.88 14.57 -4.13
C ALA A 96 -7.09 15.75 -3.53
N ASP A 97 -6.75 15.68 -2.25
CA ASP A 97 -5.87 16.65 -1.59
C ASP A 97 -4.39 16.32 -1.84
N ILE A 98 -4.09 15.03 -2.04
CA ILE A 98 -2.76 14.52 -2.32
C ILE A 98 -2.86 13.42 -3.38
N ALA A 99 -1.95 13.40 -4.35
CA ALA A 99 -1.81 12.30 -5.30
C ALA A 99 -0.41 11.67 -5.21
N LEU A 100 -0.36 10.36 -4.91
CA LEU A 100 0.86 9.56 -4.99
C LEU A 100 0.90 8.83 -6.33
N CYS A 101 1.99 8.98 -7.09
CA CYS A 101 2.08 8.45 -8.45
C CYS A 101 3.49 7.99 -8.83
N THR A 102 3.60 7.23 -9.93
CA THR A 102 4.87 7.00 -10.64
C THR A 102 5.14 8.12 -11.65
N ALA A 103 6.38 8.22 -12.14
CA ALA A 103 6.79 9.29 -13.06
C ALA A 103 5.96 9.35 -14.36
N ASP A 104 5.54 8.20 -14.90
CA ASP A 104 4.69 8.09 -16.10
C ASP A 104 3.23 8.48 -15.85
N ARG A 105 2.87 8.73 -14.59
CA ARG A 105 1.51 9.03 -14.12
C ARG A 105 1.36 10.47 -13.60
N LEU A 106 2.39 11.31 -13.76
CA LEU A 106 2.42 12.69 -13.26
C LEU A 106 1.25 13.54 -13.77
N ASP A 107 0.95 13.49 -15.08
CA ASP A 107 -0.15 14.29 -15.66
C ASP A 107 -1.51 13.92 -15.04
N GLU A 108 -1.72 12.64 -14.75
CA GLU A 108 -2.95 12.18 -14.12
C GLU A 108 -3.00 12.51 -12.62
N ALA A 109 -1.85 12.55 -11.95
CA ALA A 109 -1.73 12.98 -10.56
C ALA A 109 -2.01 14.48 -10.41
N ASP A 110 -1.46 15.31 -11.30
CA ASP A 110 -1.72 16.75 -11.36
C ASP A 110 -3.21 17.02 -11.60
N ALA A 111 -3.83 16.31 -12.54
CA ALA A 111 -5.26 16.41 -12.80
C ALA A 111 -6.12 16.02 -11.58
N ALA A 112 -5.69 15.03 -10.78
CA ALA A 112 -6.42 14.58 -9.59
C ALA A 112 -6.49 15.64 -8.48
N VAL A 113 -5.43 16.46 -8.34
CA VAL A 113 -5.33 17.50 -7.30
C VAL A 113 -5.67 18.91 -7.80
N ALA A 114 -5.90 19.09 -9.11
CA ALA A 114 -6.10 20.40 -9.72
C ALA A 114 -7.27 21.20 -9.10
N ALA A 115 -8.35 20.52 -8.69
CA ALA A 115 -9.53 21.18 -8.12
C ALA A 115 -9.32 21.67 -6.67
N THR A 116 -8.46 20.98 -5.91
CA THR A 116 -8.14 21.31 -4.51
C THR A 116 -6.91 22.20 -4.40
N GLY A 117 -6.07 22.26 -5.45
CA GLY A 117 -4.73 22.85 -5.38
C GLY A 117 -3.79 22.04 -4.50
N GLY A 118 -4.01 20.72 -4.45
CA GLY A 118 -3.30 19.78 -3.59
C GLY A 118 -1.88 19.43 -4.07
N GLU A 119 -1.28 18.46 -3.38
CA GLU A 119 0.14 18.11 -3.53
C GLU A 119 0.35 16.83 -4.35
N VAL A 120 1.39 16.81 -5.19
CA VAL A 120 1.81 15.61 -5.93
C VAL A 120 3.07 15.03 -5.29
N VAL A 121 3.02 13.75 -4.96
CA VAL A 121 4.14 12.99 -4.40
C VAL A 121 4.48 11.86 -5.37
N MET A 122 5.69 11.88 -5.92
CA MET A 122 6.11 10.88 -6.90
C MET A 122 6.97 9.81 -6.21
N ALA A 123 6.66 8.54 -6.45
CA ALA A 123 7.43 7.39 -6.00
C ALA A 123 8.23 6.80 -7.17
N SER A 124 9.56 6.79 -7.03
CA SER A 124 10.46 6.19 -8.02
C SER A 124 10.32 4.66 -8.11
N LEU A 125 9.74 4.04 -7.08
CA LEU A 125 9.65 2.60 -6.87
C LEU A 125 11.01 1.88 -6.84
N ASP A 126 12.12 2.63 -6.80
CA ASP A 126 13.46 2.03 -6.75
C ASP A 126 13.60 1.17 -5.48
N PRO A 127 14.16 -0.05 -5.58
CA PRO A 127 14.28 -0.96 -4.45
C PRO A 127 15.07 -0.39 -3.28
N PHE A 128 16.05 0.47 -3.58
CA PHE A 128 16.90 1.11 -2.58
C PHE A 128 16.45 2.55 -2.29
N GLY A 129 15.29 2.95 -2.83
CA GLY A 129 14.69 4.27 -2.76
C GLY A 129 15.66 5.36 -3.19
N ARG A 130 16.26 5.18 -4.36
CA ARG A 130 16.86 6.29 -5.09
C ARG A 130 15.79 7.33 -5.46
N PRO A 131 16.13 8.63 -5.40
CA PRO A 131 15.23 9.67 -5.90
C PRO A 131 14.99 9.50 -7.39
N ALA A 132 13.88 10.03 -7.90
CA ALA A 132 13.71 10.13 -9.35
C ALA A 132 14.69 11.15 -9.94
N PRO A 133 15.22 10.88 -11.14
CA PRO A 133 15.92 11.90 -11.92
C PRO A 133 14.93 12.98 -12.39
N ASP A 134 15.41 14.22 -12.46
CA ASP A 134 14.73 15.33 -13.17
C ASP A 134 13.28 15.60 -12.74
N LEU A 135 12.98 15.47 -11.44
CA LEU A 135 11.65 15.71 -10.91
C LEU A 135 11.19 17.17 -11.12
N PRO A 136 9.96 17.42 -11.64
CA PRO A 136 9.46 18.77 -11.83
C PRO A 136 9.39 19.56 -10.52
N VAL A 137 9.55 20.89 -10.63
CA VAL A 137 9.39 21.79 -9.49
C VAL A 137 7.97 21.69 -8.95
N GLY A 138 7.85 21.59 -7.62
CA GLY A 138 6.56 21.46 -6.94
C GLY A 138 6.09 20.02 -6.74
N VAL A 139 6.79 19.03 -7.30
CA VAL A 139 6.52 17.61 -7.00
C VAL A 139 7.45 17.13 -5.88
N THR A 140 6.86 16.48 -4.88
CA THR A 140 7.60 15.89 -3.76
C THR A 140 8.17 14.53 -4.17
N ASP A 141 9.47 14.32 -3.95
CA ASP A 141 10.11 13.01 -4.12
C ASP A 141 9.83 12.13 -2.89
N TYR A 142 9.01 11.09 -3.04
CA TYR A 142 8.64 10.20 -1.94
C TYR A 142 9.87 9.55 -1.28
N ALA A 143 10.81 9.06 -2.09
CA ALA A 143 11.90 8.22 -1.62
C ALA A 143 12.86 8.96 -0.68
N THR A 144 13.07 10.25 -0.93
CA THR A 144 13.89 11.14 -0.08
C THR A 144 13.10 11.74 1.06
N ALA A 145 11.85 12.17 0.82
CA ALA A 145 11.00 12.78 1.84
C ALA A 145 10.65 11.78 2.95
N VAL A 146 10.19 10.56 2.61
CA VAL A 146 9.70 9.59 3.61
C VAL A 146 10.78 9.14 4.60
N ARG A 147 12.07 9.15 4.21
CA ARG A 147 13.15 8.60 5.04
C ARG A 147 13.48 9.44 6.26
N VAL A 148 13.24 10.75 6.21
CA VAL A 148 13.55 11.67 7.31
C VAL A 148 12.52 11.60 8.43
N HIS A 149 11.34 11.04 8.15
CA HIS A 149 10.24 10.89 9.09
C HIS A 149 10.46 9.74 10.08
N GLY A 150 9.84 9.83 11.26
CA GLY A 150 9.92 8.80 12.30
C GLY A 150 9.24 7.49 11.91
N ASP A 151 9.68 6.37 12.48
CA ASP A 151 9.07 5.04 12.31
C ASP A 151 7.99 4.71 13.36
N HIS A 152 7.64 5.70 14.19
CA HIS A 152 6.51 5.65 15.11
C HIS A 152 5.47 6.69 14.70
N LEU A 153 4.20 6.30 14.76
CA LEU A 153 3.07 7.16 14.44
C LEU A 153 1.96 6.88 15.46
N ASP A 154 1.45 7.95 16.08
CA ASP A 154 0.24 7.88 16.89
C ASP A 154 -1.00 7.72 15.96
N PRO A 155 -1.74 6.59 16.06
CA PRO A 155 -2.85 6.32 15.16
C PRO A 155 -4.04 7.27 15.37
N GLU A 156 -4.67 7.67 14.27
CA GLU A 156 -5.91 8.45 14.32
C GLU A 156 -7.05 7.63 14.95
N ARG A 157 -7.78 8.25 15.89
CA ARG A 157 -8.82 7.63 16.71
C ARG A 157 -10.23 7.91 16.21
N SER A 158 -10.39 8.94 15.38
CA SER A 158 -11.64 9.30 14.72
C SER A 158 -11.42 9.44 13.21
N PRO A 159 -11.07 8.32 12.52
CA PRO A 159 -10.78 8.35 11.10
C PRO A 159 -11.99 8.73 10.25
N GLY A 160 -11.75 9.27 9.06
CA GLY A 160 -12.77 9.45 8.03
C GLY A 160 -13.10 8.14 7.31
N ALA A 161 -13.60 8.25 6.07
CA ALA A 161 -13.72 7.11 5.17
C ALA A 161 -12.32 6.52 4.90
N ALA A 162 -12.24 5.20 4.75
CA ALA A 162 -10.99 4.49 4.48
C ALA A 162 -10.78 4.25 2.98
N LEU A 163 -11.83 3.81 2.26
CA LEU A 163 -11.70 3.40 0.86
C LEU A 163 -13.03 3.60 0.12
N ALA A 164 -13.05 4.48 -0.88
CA ALA A 164 -14.23 4.73 -1.73
C ALA A 164 -15.52 5.00 -0.94
N GLY A 165 -15.43 5.86 0.07
CA GLY A 165 -16.52 6.25 0.97
C GLY A 165 -16.85 5.24 2.07
N SER A 166 -16.29 4.02 2.03
CA SER A 166 -16.49 3.03 3.08
C SER A 166 -15.64 3.30 4.31
N SER A 167 -16.20 3.08 5.49
CA SER A 167 -15.50 3.11 6.78
C SER A 167 -14.49 1.96 6.91
N ALA A 168 -13.56 2.08 7.87
CA ALA A 168 -12.60 1.01 8.17
C ALA A 168 -13.29 -0.32 8.53
N ASP A 169 -14.39 -0.28 9.30
CA ASP A 169 -15.12 -1.48 9.73
C ASP A 169 -15.80 -2.18 8.53
N GLU A 170 -16.37 -1.41 7.59
CA GLU A 170 -16.96 -1.97 6.36
C GLU A 170 -15.90 -2.62 5.46
N VAL A 171 -14.75 -1.95 5.28
CA VAL A 171 -13.65 -2.52 4.49
C VAL A 171 -13.11 -3.78 5.14
N LEU A 172 -12.93 -3.80 6.47
CA LEU A 172 -12.48 -4.98 7.19
C LEU A 172 -13.47 -6.16 7.03
N ALA A 173 -14.78 -5.91 7.14
CA ALA A 173 -15.80 -6.93 6.94
C ALA A 173 -15.77 -7.51 5.51
N LEU A 174 -15.49 -6.68 4.49
CA LEU A 174 -15.29 -7.15 3.12
C LEU A 174 -14.03 -8.03 2.98
N CYS A 175 -12.94 -7.66 3.67
CA CYS A 175 -11.71 -8.45 3.70
C CYS A 175 -11.96 -9.83 4.35
N GLU A 176 -12.64 -9.87 5.50
CA GLU A 176 -13.00 -11.12 6.18
C GLU A 176 -13.90 -12.00 5.31
N LYS A 177 -14.88 -11.41 4.62
CA LYS A 177 -15.76 -12.13 3.69
C LYS A 177 -14.97 -12.70 2.51
N SER A 178 -14.08 -11.92 1.90
CA SER A 178 -13.24 -12.37 0.77
C SER A 178 -12.30 -13.50 1.19
N ALA A 179 -11.66 -13.36 2.35
CA ALA A 179 -10.80 -14.39 2.92
C ALA A 179 -11.57 -15.68 3.24
N ALA A 180 -12.77 -15.58 3.82
CA ALA A 180 -13.62 -16.74 4.08
C ALA A 180 -14.08 -17.45 2.80
N ALA A 181 -14.45 -16.68 1.77
CA ALA A 181 -14.89 -17.22 0.47
C ALA A 181 -13.77 -17.99 -0.24
N THR A 182 -12.51 -17.58 -0.04
CA THR A 182 -11.32 -18.21 -0.62
C THR A 182 -10.67 -19.22 0.33
N GLY A 183 -11.13 -19.30 1.59
CA GLY A 183 -10.54 -20.16 2.63
C GLY A 183 -9.12 -19.78 3.01
N LEU A 184 -8.77 -18.49 2.90
CA LEU A 184 -7.47 -17.94 3.32
C LEU A 184 -7.30 -18.05 4.84
N THR A 185 -6.09 -18.37 5.27
CA THR A 185 -5.74 -18.49 6.71
C THR A 185 -4.41 -17.82 7.00
N ALA A 186 -4.13 -17.50 8.27
CA ALA A 186 -2.86 -16.93 8.70
C ALA A 186 -1.60 -17.75 8.31
N ALA A 187 -1.77 -19.05 8.03
CA ALA A 187 -0.68 -19.93 7.63
C ALA A 187 -0.33 -19.81 6.13
N ASP A 188 -1.12 -19.06 5.35
CA ASP A 188 -0.93 -18.98 3.91
C ASP A 188 0.24 -18.06 3.51
N ARG A 189 0.99 -18.50 2.50
CA ARG A 189 1.95 -17.71 1.74
C ARG A 189 1.44 -17.59 0.31
N VAL A 190 0.86 -16.43 0.03
CA VAL A 190 -0.01 -16.18 -1.12
C VAL A 190 0.79 -15.59 -2.27
N TRP A 191 0.83 -16.26 -3.42
CA TRP A 191 1.39 -15.72 -4.66
C TRP A 191 0.35 -14.91 -5.43
N SER A 192 0.72 -13.73 -5.94
CA SER A 192 -0.16 -12.92 -6.79
C SER A 192 0.64 -12.13 -7.81
N ALA A 193 0.12 -12.05 -9.04
CA ALA A 193 0.52 -11.05 -10.04
C ALA A 193 -0.63 -10.08 -10.37
N ASN A 194 -1.73 -10.15 -9.62
CA ASN A 194 -2.90 -9.30 -9.82
C ASN A 194 -2.60 -7.88 -9.31
N ASP A 195 -3.16 -6.87 -10.00
CA ASP A 195 -3.08 -5.49 -9.54
C ASP A 195 -4.11 -5.14 -8.45
N TRP A 196 -3.96 -3.93 -7.90
CA TRP A 196 -4.77 -3.38 -6.82
C TRP A 196 -5.53 -2.11 -7.26
N GLN A 197 -5.80 -1.94 -8.56
CA GLN A 197 -6.23 -0.63 -9.12
C GLN A 197 -7.69 -0.25 -8.84
N THR A 198 -8.47 -1.13 -8.20
CA THR A 198 -9.85 -0.84 -7.80
C THR A 198 -10.08 -1.29 -6.36
N PRO A 199 -11.06 -0.72 -5.63
CA PRO A 199 -11.35 -1.14 -4.26
C PRO A 199 -11.56 -2.66 -4.11
N ALA A 200 -12.34 -3.27 -5.01
CA ALA A 200 -12.58 -4.71 -4.98
C ALA A 200 -11.27 -5.51 -5.18
N ARG A 201 -10.44 -5.12 -6.16
CA ARG A 201 -9.17 -5.81 -6.42
C ARG A 201 -8.13 -5.59 -5.32
N LEU A 202 -8.10 -4.42 -4.69
CA LEU A 202 -7.25 -4.18 -3.52
C LEU A 202 -7.68 -5.08 -2.35
N ILE A 203 -8.99 -5.20 -2.11
CA ILE A 203 -9.54 -6.08 -1.06
C ILE A 203 -9.15 -7.53 -1.33
N ASP A 204 -9.47 -8.05 -2.53
CA ASP A 204 -9.29 -9.47 -2.85
C ASP A 204 -7.82 -9.88 -2.98
N ASN A 205 -6.96 -9.01 -3.51
CA ASN A 205 -5.57 -9.36 -3.85
C ASN A 205 -4.53 -8.93 -2.81
N MET A 206 -4.90 -8.06 -1.86
CA MET A 206 -4.01 -7.61 -0.80
C MET A 206 -4.70 -7.66 0.56
N LEU A 207 -5.73 -6.82 0.81
CA LEU A 207 -6.20 -6.62 2.18
C LEU A 207 -6.77 -7.88 2.82
N ALA A 208 -7.46 -8.75 2.08
CA ALA A 208 -7.93 -10.04 2.59
C ALA A 208 -6.78 -10.94 3.08
N VAL A 209 -5.63 -10.93 2.39
CA VAL A 209 -4.42 -11.67 2.79
C VAL A 209 -3.89 -11.15 4.12
N PHE A 210 -3.75 -9.82 4.25
CA PHE A 210 -3.25 -9.21 5.48
C PHE A 210 -4.25 -9.30 6.64
N ALA A 211 -5.55 -9.16 6.38
CA ALA A 211 -6.59 -9.19 7.40
C ALA A 211 -6.63 -10.52 8.16
N VAL A 212 -6.36 -11.65 7.49
CA VAL A 212 -6.23 -12.95 8.18
C VAL A 212 -4.83 -13.23 8.73
N GLY A 213 -3.89 -12.30 8.57
CA GLY A 213 -2.51 -12.48 9.01
C GLY A 213 -1.65 -13.37 8.11
N ALA A 214 -2.04 -13.60 6.84
CA ALA A 214 -1.24 -14.32 5.85
C ALA A 214 -0.14 -13.42 5.24
N SER A 215 0.82 -14.02 4.54
CA SER A 215 1.91 -13.31 3.84
C SER A 215 1.68 -13.26 2.33
N LEU A 216 2.10 -12.17 1.69
CA LEU A 216 1.94 -11.95 0.24
C LEU A 216 3.29 -12.03 -0.48
N VAL A 217 3.32 -12.73 -1.62
CA VAL A 217 4.38 -12.70 -2.62
C VAL A 217 3.78 -12.05 -3.87
N GLN A 218 4.05 -10.76 -4.05
CA GLN A 218 3.55 -9.95 -5.16
C GLN A 218 4.58 -9.91 -6.29
N VAL A 219 4.15 -10.12 -7.53
CA VAL A 219 5.02 -10.14 -8.71
C VAL A 219 4.58 -9.11 -9.75
N GLY A 220 5.47 -8.16 -10.05
CA GLY A 220 5.39 -7.28 -11.21
C GLY A 220 6.06 -7.91 -12.44
N ASN A 221 5.54 -7.57 -13.62
CA ASN A 221 6.08 -7.96 -14.93
C ASN A 221 6.36 -9.48 -15.09
N PRO A 222 5.42 -10.37 -14.68
CA PRO A 222 5.72 -11.78 -14.47
C PRO A 222 6.31 -12.48 -15.70
N ASP A 223 7.46 -13.12 -15.52
CA ASP A 223 8.09 -13.98 -16.52
C ASP A 223 7.67 -15.44 -16.28
N PRO A 224 6.91 -16.07 -17.21
CA PRO A 224 6.42 -17.44 -17.09
C PRO A 224 7.52 -18.47 -16.81
N ASP A 225 8.74 -18.25 -17.31
CA ASP A 225 9.83 -19.22 -17.26
C ASP A 225 10.44 -19.36 -15.85
N VAL A 226 10.23 -18.36 -14.97
CA VAL A 226 10.81 -18.35 -13.62
C VAL A 226 9.77 -18.50 -12.50
N GLN A 227 8.46 -18.41 -12.81
CA GLN A 227 7.38 -18.45 -11.81
C GLN A 227 7.44 -19.71 -10.95
N ALA A 228 7.54 -20.90 -11.57
CA ALA A 228 7.48 -22.17 -10.86
C ALA A 228 8.60 -22.31 -9.82
N ARG A 229 9.84 -21.99 -10.22
CA ARG A 229 11.01 -22.01 -9.33
C ARG A 229 10.87 -21.03 -8.17
N ARG A 230 10.30 -19.84 -8.41
CA ARG A 230 10.09 -18.84 -7.35
C ARG A 230 9.00 -19.27 -6.38
N ARG A 231 7.86 -19.78 -6.88
CA ARG A 231 6.80 -20.31 -6.00
C ARG A 231 7.33 -21.40 -5.07
N GLU A 232 8.18 -22.29 -5.59
CA GLU A 232 8.86 -23.31 -4.77
C GLU A 232 9.80 -22.69 -3.74
N SER A 233 10.68 -21.77 -4.18
CA SER A 233 11.66 -21.10 -3.30
C SER A 233 10.99 -20.32 -2.17
N GLU A 234 9.88 -19.67 -2.49
CA GLU A 234 9.08 -18.90 -1.55
C GLU A 234 8.13 -19.78 -0.73
N LYS A 235 8.08 -21.10 -0.95
CA LYS A 235 7.18 -22.03 -0.23
C LYS A 235 5.72 -21.57 -0.30
N VAL A 236 5.29 -21.13 -1.48
CA VAL A 236 3.92 -20.69 -1.74
C VAL A 236 2.94 -21.81 -1.40
N THR A 237 1.95 -21.50 -0.58
CA THR A 237 0.87 -22.43 -0.22
C THR A 237 -0.37 -22.21 -1.09
N ARG A 238 -0.50 -21.02 -1.68
CA ARG A 238 -1.69 -20.59 -2.43
C ARG A 238 -1.33 -19.56 -3.50
N ALA A 239 -2.01 -19.60 -4.64
CA ALA A 239 -1.92 -18.55 -5.65
C ALA A 239 -3.29 -17.87 -5.84
N LEU A 240 -3.28 -16.56 -6.03
CA LEU A 240 -4.39 -15.77 -6.55
C LEU A 240 -4.15 -15.60 -8.05
N GLY A 241 -5.02 -16.21 -8.86
CA GLY A 241 -4.85 -16.31 -10.32
C GLY A 241 -4.60 -17.73 -10.80
#